data_AF-A0AAD5Q3Y3-F1
#
_entry.id   AF-A0AAD5Q3Y3-F1
#
_cell.length_a   1.000
_cell.length_b   1.000
_cell.length_c   1.000
_cell.angle_alpha   90.00
_cell.angle_beta   90.00
_cell.angle_gamma   90.00
#
_symmetry.space_group_name_H-M   'P 1'
#
loop_
_entity.id
_entity.type
_entity.pdbx_description
1 polymer ?
#
loop_
_entity_poly.entity_id
_entity_poly.type
_entity_poly.pdbx_seq_one_letter_code
_entity_poly.pdbx_strand_id
1 'polypeptide(L)'
;MKDAEYDAAASAVGRAAAELACKIADADDWTTIEGYVSAIPSRLRNALQPWAVQQRATPRRPPTATDKRSRPPRTTRHQREHRLDEALDHLAATQRATTRGRRAIQRARRRVARVRDALKANDARKRFATHERDVVETILRRAHADAQTPTESPSICPIRRDDVILRCTLSHDAGLHRAR
;
A
#
# COMPACT_ATOMS: atom_id res chain seq x y z
N MET A 1 14.10 -30.37 -0.67
CA MET A 1 13.58 -30.46 0.72
C MET A 1 12.55 -29.38 1.03
N LYS A 2 12.73 -28.13 0.57
CA LYS A 2 11.70 -27.07 0.69
C LYS A 2 10.41 -27.37 -0.06
N ASP A 3 10.49 -28.02 -1.23
CA ASP A 3 9.30 -28.30 -2.05
C ASP A 3 8.31 -29.24 -1.36
N ALA A 4 8.81 -30.30 -0.69
CA ALA A 4 7.96 -31.19 0.11
C ALA A 4 7.28 -30.48 1.29
N GLU A 5 7.93 -29.47 1.89
CA GLU A 5 7.33 -28.66 2.96
C GLU A 5 6.24 -27.73 2.41
N TYR A 6 6.45 -27.15 1.22
CA TYR A 6 5.44 -26.35 0.52
C TYR A 6 4.25 -27.20 0.10
N ASP A 7 4.46 -28.40 -0.43
CA ASP A 7 3.40 -29.33 -0.82
C ASP A 7 2.57 -29.79 0.39
N ALA A 8 3.23 -30.03 1.52
CA ALA A 8 2.54 -30.36 2.77
C ALA A 8 1.70 -29.19 3.31
N ALA A 9 2.23 -27.96 3.25
CA ALA A 9 1.50 -26.75 3.63
C ALA A 9 0.31 -26.48 2.69
N ALA A 10 0.49 -26.64 1.38
CA ALA A 10 -0.55 -26.50 0.38
C ALA A 10 -1.67 -27.55 0.61
N SER A 11 -1.30 -28.79 0.93
CA SER A 11 -2.25 -29.84 1.26
C SER A 11 -3.04 -29.54 2.55
N ALA A 12 -2.40 -28.94 3.55
CA ALA A 12 -3.08 -28.52 4.79
C ALA A 12 -4.09 -27.39 4.54
N VAL A 13 -3.72 -26.39 3.74
CA VAL A 13 -4.64 -25.31 3.33
C VAL A 13 -5.78 -25.85 2.47
N GLY A 14 -5.49 -26.75 1.53
CA GLY A 14 -6.48 -27.38 0.66
C GLY A 14 -7.55 -28.12 1.45
N ARG A 15 -7.16 -28.90 2.47
CA ARG A 15 -8.13 -29.58 3.37
C ARG A 15 -8.98 -28.60 4.16
N ALA A 16 -8.38 -27.56 4.73
CA ALA A 16 -9.12 -26.54 5.48
C ALA A 16 -10.10 -25.76 4.59
N ALA A 17 -9.73 -25.50 3.34
CA ALA A 17 -10.58 -24.85 2.35
C ALA A 17 -11.74 -25.77 1.90
N ALA A 18 -11.48 -27.05 1.64
CA ALA A 18 -12.51 -28.01 1.27
C ALA A 18 -13.55 -28.19 2.39
N GLU A 19 -13.10 -28.34 3.64
CA GLU A 19 -14.00 -28.44 4.80
C GLU A 19 -14.86 -27.17 4.97
N LEU A 20 -14.28 -26.00 4.74
CA LEU A 20 -15.02 -24.74 4.79
C LEU A 20 -16.01 -24.62 3.63
N ALA A 21 -15.63 -25.03 2.42
CA ALA A 21 -16.50 -25.00 1.25
C ALA A 21 -17.74 -25.89 1.45
N CYS A 22 -17.58 -27.09 2.00
CA CYS A 22 -18.71 -27.95 2.39
C CYS A 22 -19.63 -27.23 3.39
N LYS A 23 -19.06 -26.66 4.46
CA LYS A 23 -19.83 -25.94 5.49
C LYS A 23 -20.59 -24.71 4.97
N ILE A 24 -20.03 -23.99 3.99
CA ILE A 24 -20.70 -22.86 3.35
C ILE A 24 -21.79 -23.35 2.38
N ALA A 25 -21.56 -24.44 1.66
CA ALA A 25 -22.54 -25.02 0.75
C ALA A 25 -23.74 -25.64 1.49
N ASP A 26 -23.51 -26.20 2.68
CA ASP A 26 -24.53 -26.80 3.54
C ASP A 26 -25.26 -25.77 4.44
N ALA A 27 -24.90 -24.48 4.37
CA ALA A 27 -25.50 -23.45 5.20
C ALA A 27 -26.74 -22.84 4.54
N ASP A 28 -27.90 -23.00 5.18
CA ASP A 28 -29.18 -22.47 4.69
C ASP A 28 -29.44 -21.01 5.08
N ASP A 29 -28.62 -20.41 5.95
CA ASP A 29 -28.81 -19.06 6.47
C ASP A 29 -27.59 -18.15 6.30
N TRP A 30 -27.87 -16.89 5.98
CA TRP A 30 -26.85 -15.88 5.71
C TRP A 30 -25.98 -15.55 6.93
N THR A 31 -26.54 -15.55 8.14
CA THR A 31 -25.74 -15.25 9.35
C THR A 31 -24.73 -16.36 9.64
N THR A 32 -25.07 -17.60 9.28
CA THR A 32 -24.19 -18.77 9.38
C THR A 32 -23.06 -18.70 8.35
N ILE A 33 -23.38 -18.33 7.10
CA ILE A 33 -22.39 -18.12 6.03
C ILE A 33 -21.41 -16.98 6.42
N GLU A 34 -21.90 -15.87 6.97
CA GLU A 34 -21.06 -14.77 7.44
C GLU A 34 -20.08 -15.23 8.55
N GLY A 35 -20.55 -16.08 9.47
CA GLY A 35 -19.71 -16.74 10.46
C GLY A 35 -18.56 -17.54 9.83
N TYR A 36 -18.85 -18.33 8.79
CA TYR A 36 -17.84 -19.10 8.08
C TYR A 36 -16.85 -18.24 7.30
N VAL A 37 -17.33 -17.17 6.65
CA VAL A 37 -16.48 -16.22 5.91
C VAL A 37 -15.55 -15.48 6.87
N SER A 38 -16.05 -15.02 8.01
CA SER A 38 -15.24 -14.33 9.02
C SER A 38 -14.18 -15.24 9.67
N ALA A 39 -14.41 -16.56 9.67
CA ALA A 39 -13.47 -17.55 10.18
C ALA A 39 -12.33 -17.92 9.20
N ILE A 40 -12.38 -17.48 7.94
CA ILE A 40 -11.32 -17.77 6.93
C ILE A 40 -9.92 -17.39 7.44
N PRO A 41 -9.68 -16.16 7.96
CA PRO A 41 -8.33 -15.75 8.33
C PRO A 41 -7.74 -16.55 9.50
N SER A 42 -8.55 -16.92 10.49
CA SER A 42 -8.09 -17.74 11.62
C SER A 42 -7.85 -19.19 11.21
N ARG A 43 -8.71 -19.77 10.36
CA ARG A 43 -8.53 -21.11 9.81
C ARG A 43 -7.25 -21.25 8.99
N LEU A 44 -6.95 -20.27 8.13
CA LEU A 44 -5.70 -20.25 7.37
C LEU A 44 -4.46 -20.13 8.28
N ARG A 45 -4.52 -19.28 9.32
CA ARG A 45 -3.43 -19.15 10.29
C ARG A 45 -3.18 -20.46 11.04
N ASN A 46 -4.24 -21.15 11.47
CA ASN A 46 -4.12 -22.42 12.17
C ASN A 46 -3.58 -23.52 11.24
N ALA A 47 -4.06 -23.57 10.00
CA ALA A 47 -3.60 -24.53 9.00
C ALA A 47 -2.11 -24.35 8.68
N LEU A 48 -1.59 -23.13 8.70
CA LEU A 48 -0.19 -22.82 8.38
C LEU A 48 0.72 -22.73 9.63
N GLN A 49 0.17 -22.83 10.83
CA GLN A 49 0.91 -22.68 12.10
C GLN A 49 2.14 -23.60 12.21
N PRO A 50 2.11 -24.88 11.79
CA PRO A 50 3.28 -25.76 11.84
C PRO A 50 4.47 -25.26 11.00
N TRP A 51 4.21 -24.53 9.92
CA TRP A 51 5.23 -24.01 8.99
C TRP A 51 5.63 -22.55 9.29
N ALA A 52 4.91 -21.87 10.19
CA ALA A 52 5.18 -20.48 10.56
C ALA A 52 6.47 -20.29 11.37
N VAL A 53 7.03 -21.37 11.93
CA VAL A 53 8.24 -21.35 12.78
C VAL A 53 9.50 -20.97 11.97
N GLN A 54 9.57 -21.33 10.68
CA GLN A 54 10.72 -21.00 9.83
C GLN A 54 10.83 -19.50 9.47
N GLN A 55 9.77 -18.71 9.66
CA GLN A 55 9.80 -17.26 9.40
C GLN A 55 10.23 -16.43 10.62
N ARG A 56 10.37 -17.04 11.81
CA ARG A 56 10.72 -16.33 13.04
C ARG A 56 12.19 -16.48 13.40
N ALA A 57 13.06 -15.96 12.55
CA ALA A 57 14.43 -15.60 12.97
C ALA A 57 14.95 -14.36 12.25
N THR A 58 14.10 -13.36 11.97
CA THR A 58 14.59 -11.99 11.98
C THR A 58 14.55 -11.52 13.42
N PRO A 59 15.68 -11.15 14.06
CA PRO A 59 15.63 -10.55 15.38
C PRO A 59 14.82 -9.27 15.26
N ARG A 60 13.58 -9.33 15.75
CA ARG A 60 12.73 -8.15 15.87
C ARG A 60 13.38 -7.32 16.96
N ARG A 61 14.22 -6.38 16.53
CA ARG A 61 14.84 -5.36 17.38
C ARG A 61 13.72 -4.88 18.32
N PRO A 62 13.92 -4.92 19.66
CA PRO A 62 12.89 -4.44 20.57
C PRO A 62 12.53 -3.02 20.13
N PRO A 63 11.24 -2.68 19.99
CA PRO A 63 10.86 -1.32 19.66
C PRO A 63 11.46 -0.46 20.76
N THR A 64 12.46 0.35 20.42
CA THR A 64 12.94 1.40 21.30
C THR A 64 11.71 2.22 21.65
N ALA A 65 11.31 2.14 22.91
CA ALA A 65 10.21 2.88 23.48
C ALA A 65 10.58 4.37 23.47
N THR A 66 10.47 4.99 22.30
CA THR A 66 10.60 6.44 22.09
C THR A 66 10.06 6.91 20.74
N ASP A 67 9.42 6.07 19.92
CA ASP A 67 8.51 6.60 18.90
C ASP A 67 7.13 6.83 19.52
N LYS A 68 7.07 7.81 20.43
CA LYS A 68 5.88 8.64 20.49
C LYS A 68 5.73 9.13 19.06
N ARG A 69 4.78 8.56 18.30
CA ARG A 69 4.26 9.17 17.08
C ARG A 69 3.93 10.60 17.48
N SER A 70 4.88 11.50 17.27
CA SER A 70 4.74 12.89 17.59
C SER A 70 3.70 13.31 16.60
N ARG A 71 2.44 13.36 17.06
CA ARG A 71 1.34 13.91 16.27
C ARG A 71 1.90 15.25 15.82
N PRO A 72 2.17 15.43 14.52
CA PRO A 72 2.79 16.66 14.07
C PRO A 72 1.97 17.80 14.66
N PRO A 73 2.62 18.81 15.25
CA PRO A 73 1.95 19.83 16.04
C PRO A 73 0.74 20.32 15.27
N ARG A 74 -0.38 20.54 15.96
CA ARG A 74 -1.62 21.04 15.36
C ARG A 74 -1.29 22.37 14.67
N THR A 75 -0.94 22.28 13.39
CA THR A 75 -0.54 23.45 12.62
C THR A 75 -1.78 24.31 12.45
N THR A 76 -1.63 25.60 12.76
CA THR A 76 -2.69 26.58 12.57
C THR A 76 -3.04 26.66 11.09
N ARG A 77 -4.24 27.18 10.77
CA ARG A 77 -4.67 27.37 9.37
C ARG A 77 -3.61 28.12 8.56
N HIS A 78 -3.10 29.22 9.10
CA HIS A 78 -2.08 30.06 8.48
C HIS A 78 -0.78 29.33 8.18
N GLN A 79 -0.33 28.43 9.07
CA GLN A 79 0.88 27.63 8.83
C GLN A 79 0.72 26.65 7.67
N ARG A 80 -0.50 26.25 7.33
CA ARG A 80 -0.77 25.31 6.23
C ARG A 80 -0.88 26.00 4.89
N GLU A 81 -1.50 27.18 4.87
CA GLU A 81 -1.54 28.07 3.70
C GLU A 81 -0.11 28.50 3.36
N HIS A 82 0.68 28.91 4.35
CA HIS A 82 2.10 29.26 4.16
C HIS A 82 2.94 28.10 3.59
N ARG A 83 2.64 26.85 3.96
CA ARG A 83 3.31 25.66 3.37
C ARG A 83 2.99 25.45 1.89
N LEU A 84 1.81 25.89 1.44
CA LEU A 84 1.48 25.86 0.01
C LEU A 84 2.26 26.94 -0.73
N ASP A 85 2.32 28.15 -0.18
CA ASP A 85 3.06 29.27 -0.76
C ASP A 85 4.55 28.92 -0.87
N GLU A 86 5.16 28.41 0.20
CA GLU A 86 6.55 27.94 0.19
C GLU A 86 6.79 26.85 -0.87
N ALA A 87 5.82 25.94 -1.06
CA ALA A 87 5.94 24.89 -2.08
C ALA A 87 5.82 25.44 -3.51
N LEU A 88 5.00 26.47 -3.72
CA LEU A 88 4.86 27.16 -5.00
C LEU A 88 6.11 27.98 -5.32
N ASP A 89 6.65 28.69 -4.34
CA ASP A 89 7.90 29.44 -4.46
C ASP A 89 9.06 28.52 -4.78
N HIS A 90 9.17 27.37 -4.09
CA HIS A 90 10.18 26.36 -4.39
C HIS A 90 10.01 25.80 -5.81
N LEU A 91 8.78 25.56 -6.28
CA LEU A 91 8.54 25.11 -7.65
C LEU A 91 9.00 26.18 -8.66
N ALA A 92 8.64 27.44 -8.45
CA ALA A 92 9.02 28.55 -9.31
C ALA A 92 10.55 28.73 -9.33
N ALA A 93 11.21 28.68 -8.17
CA ALA A 93 12.66 28.73 -8.06
C ALA A 93 13.34 27.56 -8.80
N THR A 94 12.81 26.34 -8.65
CA THR A 94 13.33 25.16 -9.36
C THR A 94 13.22 25.29 -10.87
N GLN A 95 12.10 25.84 -11.36
CA GLN A 95 11.88 26.07 -12.80
C GLN A 95 12.84 27.13 -13.36
N ARG A 96 13.11 28.19 -12.60
CA ARG A 96 14.10 29.23 -12.98
C ARG A 96 15.53 28.68 -12.98
N ALA A 97 15.90 27.91 -11.95
CA ALA A 97 17.26 27.39 -11.79
C ALA A 97 17.60 26.24 -12.74
N THR A 98 16.61 25.43 -13.15
CA THR A 98 16.85 24.21 -13.94
C THR A 98 15.90 24.08 -15.13
N THR A 99 16.27 24.66 -16.27
CA THR A 99 15.47 24.57 -17.51
C THR A 99 15.46 23.15 -18.11
N ARG A 100 16.57 22.38 -17.98
CA ARG A 100 16.65 20.96 -18.40
C ARG A 100 16.34 19.93 -17.30
N GLY A 101 16.12 20.38 -16.07
CA GLY A 101 15.96 19.52 -14.88
C GLY A 101 14.58 18.90 -14.72
N ARG A 102 14.10 18.14 -15.73
CA ARG A 102 12.73 17.55 -15.72
C ARG A 102 12.38 16.79 -14.43
N ARG A 103 13.33 16.02 -13.88
CA ARG A 103 13.13 15.26 -12.63
C ARG A 103 12.98 16.18 -11.41
N ALA A 104 13.76 17.25 -11.33
CA ALA A 104 13.68 18.21 -10.23
C ALA A 104 12.34 18.97 -10.26
N ILE A 105 11.94 19.45 -11.45
CA ILE A 105 10.63 20.08 -11.66
C ILE A 105 9.50 19.12 -11.29
N GLN A 106 9.58 17.85 -11.72
CA GLN A 106 8.54 16.86 -11.40
C GLN A 106 8.44 16.57 -9.90
N ARG A 107 9.57 16.51 -9.18
CA ARG A 107 9.55 16.38 -7.71
C ARG A 107 8.91 17.59 -7.03
N ALA A 108 9.23 18.81 -7.49
CA ALA A 108 8.63 20.03 -6.98
C ALA A 108 7.11 20.07 -7.25
N ARG A 109 6.67 19.72 -8.46
CA ARG A 109 5.24 19.59 -8.80
C ARG A 109 4.53 18.58 -7.90
N ARG A 110 5.13 17.40 -7.68
CA ARG A 110 4.59 16.39 -6.76
C ARG A 110 4.51 16.90 -5.32
N ARG A 111 5.47 17.71 -4.86
CA ARG A 111 5.41 18.35 -3.53
C ARG A 111 4.20 19.28 -3.44
N VAL A 112 3.99 20.15 -4.42
CA VAL A 112 2.81 21.05 -4.49
C VAL A 112 1.51 20.25 -4.49
N ALA A 113 1.42 19.19 -5.31
CA ALA A 113 0.24 18.32 -5.36
C ALA A 113 -0.09 17.72 -3.99
N ARG A 114 0.91 17.14 -3.29
CA ARG A 114 0.73 16.58 -1.94
C ARG A 114 0.23 17.62 -0.93
N VAL A 115 0.74 18.85 -0.97
CA VAL A 115 0.30 19.93 -0.07
C VAL A 115 -1.14 20.33 -0.38
N ARG A 116 -1.51 20.47 -1.66
CA ARG A 116 -2.90 20.76 -2.08
C ARG A 116 -3.86 19.65 -1.66
N ASP A 117 -3.49 18.39 -1.84
CA ASP A 117 -4.32 17.25 -1.43
C ASP A 117 -4.51 17.22 0.09
N ALA A 118 -3.46 17.51 0.87
CA ALA A 118 -3.56 17.62 2.32
C ALA A 118 -4.49 18.76 2.77
N LEU A 119 -4.46 19.90 2.07
CA LEU A 119 -5.37 21.03 2.34
C LEU A 119 -6.83 20.65 2.04
N LYS A 120 -7.09 20.04 0.87
CA LYS A 120 -8.43 19.55 0.49
C LYS A 120 -8.96 18.54 1.51
N ALA A 121 -8.14 17.57 1.92
CA ALA A 121 -8.51 16.58 2.93
C ALA A 121 -8.81 17.24 4.28
N ASN A 122 -8.10 18.32 4.64
CA ASN A 122 -8.40 19.04 5.87
C ASN A 122 -9.71 19.84 5.78
N ASP A 123 -9.96 20.49 4.66
CA ASP A 123 -11.21 21.24 4.42
C ASP A 123 -12.41 20.30 4.48
N ALA A 124 -12.33 19.14 3.80
CA ALA A 124 -13.35 18.11 3.87
C ALA A 124 -13.63 17.67 5.32
N ARG A 125 -12.59 17.42 6.13
CA ARG A 125 -12.76 17.06 7.56
C ARG A 125 -13.42 18.15 8.39
N LYS A 126 -13.13 19.42 8.11
CA LYS A 126 -13.75 20.55 8.81
C LYS A 126 -15.23 20.69 8.42
N ARG A 127 -15.52 20.59 7.13
CA ARG A 127 -16.87 20.73 6.59
C ARG A 127 -17.76 19.54 6.92
N PHE A 128 -17.21 18.35 7.09
CA PHE A 128 -17.97 17.14 7.38
C PHE A 128 -18.88 17.28 8.61
N ALA A 129 -18.45 18.01 9.64
CA ALA A 129 -19.23 18.23 10.86
C ALA A 129 -20.54 19.02 10.64
N THR A 130 -20.65 19.77 9.55
CA THR A 130 -21.80 20.65 9.27
C THR A 130 -22.50 20.33 7.95
N HIS A 131 -21.75 19.83 6.97
CA HIS A 131 -22.19 19.59 5.59
C HIS A 131 -21.82 18.17 5.15
N GLU A 132 -22.21 17.18 5.95
CA GLU A 132 -21.86 15.78 5.71
C GLU A 132 -22.26 15.29 4.31
N ARG A 133 -23.54 15.47 3.93
CA ARG A 133 -24.06 15.04 2.62
C ARG A 133 -23.25 15.60 1.45
N ASP A 134 -22.99 16.90 1.45
CA ASP A 134 -22.27 17.57 0.36
C ASP A 134 -20.83 17.07 0.24
N VAL A 135 -20.17 16.83 1.38
CA VAL A 135 -18.80 16.31 1.41
C VAL A 135 -18.75 14.89 0.87
N VAL A 136 -19.67 14.02 1.30
CA VAL A 136 -19.75 12.63 0.81
C VAL A 136 -20.05 12.59 -0.68
N GLU A 137 -21.03 13.37 -1.15
CA GLU A 137 -21.38 13.44 -2.57
C GLU A 137 -20.19 13.88 -3.44
N THR A 138 -19.46 14.89 -2.98
CA THR A 138 -18.25 15.37 -3.67
C THR A 138 -17.18 14.28 -3.78
N ILE A 139 -17.00 13.47 -2.74
CA ILE A 139 -16.04 12.35 -2.73
C ILE A 139 -16.47 11.27 -3.71
N LEU A 140 -17.75 10.86 -3.66
CA LEU A 140 -18.29 9.82 -4.55
C LEU A 140 -18.23 10.24 -6.02
N ARG A 141 -18.61 11.49 -6.32
CA ARG A 141 -18.53 12.04 -7.69
C ARG A 141 -17.11 12.03 -8.22
N ARG A 142 -16.13 12.37 -7.38
CA ARG A 142 -14.71 12.32 -7.75
C ARG A 142 -14.25 10.88 -7.99
N ALA A 143 -14.58 9.94 -7.09
CA ALA A 143 -14.21 8.53 -7.25
C ALA A 143 -14.80 7.93 -8.52
N HIS A 144 -16.04 8.30 -8.85
CA HIS A 144 -16.67 7.90 -10.10
C HIS A 144 -15.95 8.47 -11.32
N ALA A 145 -15.57 9.75 -11.30
CA ALA A 145 -14.79 10.35 -12.38
C ALA A 145 -13.41 9.66 -12.54
N ASP A 146 -12.72 9.37 -11.44
CA ASP A 146 -11.44 8.65 -11.47
C ASP A 146 -11.61 7.23 -12.05
N ALA A 147 -12.71 6.54 -11.73
CA ALA A 147 -13.04 5.21 -12.28
C ALA A 147 -13.40 5.24 -13.78
N GLN A 148 -13.94 6.36 -14.27
CA GLN A 148 -14.28 6.54 -15.68
C GLN A 148 -13.11 6.99 -16.55
N THR A 149 -11.99 7.43 -15.95
CA THR A 149 -10.77 7.67 -16.74
C THR A 149 -10.26 6.33 -17.27
N PRO A 150 -10.16 6.13 -18.60
CA PRO A 150 -9.68 4.89 -19.17
C PRO A 150 -8.20 4.74 -18.82
N THR A 151 -7.90 4.03 -17.74
CA THR A 151 -6.59 3.45 -17.53
C THR A 151 -6.59 2.17 -18.34
N GLU A 152 -6.20 2.27 -19.61
CA GLU A 152 -5.89 1.13 -20.47
C GLU A 152 -4.77 0.33 -19.78
N SER A 153 -5.18 -0.57 -18.90
CA SER A 153 -4.28 -1.49 -18.24
C SER A 153 -3.85 -2.46 -19.34
N PRO A 154 -2.57 -2.53 -19.72
CA PRO A 154 -2.18 -3.47 -20.75
C PRO A 154 -2.61 -4.86 -20.27
N SER A 155 -3.46 -5.52 -21.07
CA SER A 155 -3.96 -6.88 -20.84
C SER A 155 -2.82 -7.91 -20.75
N ILE A 156 -1.59 -7.48 -21.03
CA ILE A 156 -0.37 -8.24 -20.95
C ILE A 156 0.48 -7.59 -19.86
N CYS A 157 0.85 -8.35 -18.84
CA CYS A 157 1.83 -7.92 -17.85
C CYS A 157 3.09 -7.41 -18.59
N PRO A 158 3.53 -6.15 -18.40
CA PRO A 158 4.67 -5.57 -19.11
C PRO A 158 6.03 -6.19 -18.70
N ILE A 159 5.99 -7.22 -17.85
CA ILE A 159 7.14 -8.01 -17.41
C ILE A 159 6.98 -9.38 -18.06
N ARG A 160 7.82 -9.69 -19.04
CA ARG A 160 7.91 -11.04 -19.60
C ARG A 160 8.50 -11.96 -18.52
N ARG A 161 8.03 -13.21 -18.40
CA ARG A 161 8.53 -14.19 -17.41
C ARG A 161 10.06 -14.34 -17.47
N ASP A 162 10.64 -14.18 -18.66
CA ASP A 162 12.07 -14.32 -18.91
C ASP A 162 12.90 -13.17 -18.31
N ASP A 163 12.33 -11.97 -18.15
CA ASP A 163 13.01 -10.80 -17.57
C ASP A 163 13.17 -10.90 -16.04
N VAL A 164 12.39 -11.76 -15.39
CA VAL A 164 12.45 -12.00 -13.94
C VAL A 164 13.69 -12.83 -13.58
N ILE A 165 14.14 -13.70 -14.49
CA ILE A 165 15.26 -14.62 -14.25
C ILE A 165 16.61 -13.90 -14.41
N LEU A 166 16.73 -12.96 -15.36
CA LEU A 166 17.98 -12.23 -15.65
C LEU A 166 18.36 -11.21 -14.57
N ARG A 167 17.42 -10.74 -13.74
CA ARG A 167 17.74 -9.82 -12.63
C ARG A 167 18.31 -10.49 -11.39
N CYS A 168 18.14 -11.79 -11.22
CA CYS A 168 18.72 -12.53 -10.10
C CYS A 168 20.18 -12.96 -10.36
N THR A 169 20.56 -13.17 -11.62
CA THR A 169 21.92 -13.67 -11.95
C THR A 169 22.95 -12.55 -12.12
N LEU A 170 22.55 -11.33 -12.50
CA LEU A 170 23.48 -10.20 -12.66
C LEU A 170 23.89 -9.50 -11.35
N SER A 171 23.28 -9.85 -10.22
CA SER A 171 23.64 -9.26 -8.91
C SER A 171 24.61 -10.11 -8.09
N HIS A 172 25.02 -11.29 -8.57
CA HIS A 172 25.95 -12.18 -7.86
C HIS A 172 27.41 -12.11 -8.34
N ASP A 173 27.72 -11.48 -9.48
CA ASP A 173 29.09 -11.45 -10.06
C ASP A 173 29.82 -10.10 -10.01
N ALA A 174 29.27 -9.07 -9.37
CA ALA A 174 29.96 -7.78 -9.20
C ALA A 174 30.67 -7.64 -7.84
N GLY A 175 31.23 -8.74 -7.33
CA GLY A 175 31.72 -8.82 -5.95
C GLY A 175 33.11 -9.42 -5.75
N LEU A 176 33.99 -9.47 -6.76
CA LEU A 176 35.38 -9.89 -6.53
C LEU A 176 36.34 -9.26 -7.56
N HIS A 177 36.94 -8.11 -7.22
CA HIS A 177 38.33 -7.72 -7.52
C HIS A 177 38.55 -6.22 -7.25
N ARG A 178 39.09 -5.89 -6.06
CA ARG A 178 40.34 -5.11 -5.88
C ARG A 178 40.63 -4.91 -4.39
N ALA A 179 41.58 -5.67 -3.89
CA ALA A 179 42.32 -5.36 -2.67
C ALA A 179 43.81 -5.47 -3.00
N ARG A 180 44.52 -4.38 -2.73
CA ARG A 180 45.97 -4.13 -2.84
C ARG A 180 46.55 -3.99 -4.24
#